data_AF-V4IL72-F1
#
_entry.id   AF-V4IL72-F1
#
_cell.length_a   1.000
_cell.length_b   1.000
_cell.length_c   1.000
_cell.angle_alpha   90.00
_cell.angle_beta   90.00
_cell.angle_gamma   90.00
#
_symmetry.space_group_name_H-M   'P 1'
#
loop_
_entity.id
_entity.type
_entity.pdbx_description
1 polymer ?
#
loop_
_entity_poly.entity_id
_entity_poly.type
_entity_poly.pdbx_seq_one_letter_code
_entity_poly.pdbx_strand_id
1 'polypeptide(L)'
;MQAARNLVRKQYMMGPRQVKKLERLAKRDKVSAAHIVRTAVDCYDPEHDADGATAELFELVSAQLNQAISETRTMRERLEATLARLEGS
;
A
#
# COMPACT_ATOMS: atom_id res chain seq x y z
N MET A 1 -10.00 -12.37 -4.19
CA MET A 1 -10.46 -11.30 -5.12
C MET A 1 -11.54 -11.92 -6.00
N GLN A 2 -12.81 -11.69 -5.69
CA GLN A 2 -13.92 -12.28 -6.46
C GLN A 2 -14.06 -11.48 -7.76
N ALA A 3 -13.81 -12.10 -8.91
CA ALA A 3 -14.00 -11.44 -10.20
C ALA A 3 -15.50 -11.17 -10.38
N ALA A 4 -15.90 -9.90 -10.36
CA ALA A 4 -17.28 -9.48 -10.59
C ALA A 4 -17.73 -10.00 -11.96
N ARG A 5 -18.73 -10.90 -11.95
CA ARG A 5 -19.16 -11.62 -13.16
C ARG A 5 -19.81 -10.69 -14.20
N ASN A 6 -20.37 -9.55 -13.78
CA ASN A 6 -21.02 -8.57 -14.65
C ASN A 6 -20.65 -7.14 -14.22
N LEU A 7 -19.77 -6.46 -14.98
CA LEU A 7 -19.45 -5.05 -14.76
C LEU A 7 -20.33 -4.15 -15.64
N VAL A 8 -20.94 -3.13 -15.04
CA VAL A 8 -21.73 -2.11 -15.77
C VAL A 8 -20.86 -0.89 -16.04
N ARG A 9 -20.86 -0.41 -17.29
CA ARG A 9 -20.18 0.84 -17.65
C ARG A 9 -20.95 2.04 -17.07
N LYS A 10 -20.26 2.84 -16.26
CA LYS A 10 -20.74 4.14 -15.79
C LYS A 10 -19.74 5.23 -16.19
N GLN A 11 -20.25 6.35 -16.67
CA GLN A 11 -19.45 7.50 -17.07
C GLN A 11 -19.67 8.62 -16.06
N TYR A 12 -18.57 9.23 -15.61
CA TYR A 12 -18.57 10.33 -14.65
C TYR A 12 -17.59 11.40 -15.14
N MET A 13 -17.89 12.66 -14.82
CA MET A 13 -16.95 13.76 -15.06
C MET A 13 -15.94 13.83 -13.92
N MET A 14 -14.67 14.03 -14.25
CA MET A 14 -13.58 14.17 -13.28
C MET A 14 -12.77 15.43 -13.58
N GLY A 15 -12.30 16.10 -12.54
CA GLY A 15 -11.41 17.26 -12.71
C GLY A 15 -10.05 16.84 -13.29
N PRO A 16 -9.35 17.72 -14.04
CA PRO A 16 -8.06 17.38 -14.67
C PRO A 16 -7.00 16.87 -13.69
N ARG A 17 -6.98 17.41 -12.46
CA ARG A 17 -6.07 16.97 -11.39
C ARG A 17 -6.36 15.53 -10.94
N GLN A 18 -7.63 15.15 -10.88
CA GLN A 18 -8.06 13.80 -10.49
C GLN A 18 -7.70 12.78 -11.57
N VAL A 19 -7.91 13.13 -12.85
CA VAL A 19 -7.50 12.31 -14.00
C VAL A 19 -5.99 12.04 -13.95
N LYS A 20 -5.17 13.09 -13.78
CA LYS A 20 -3.71 12.94 -13.68
C LYS A 20 -3.26 12.14 -12.46
N LYS A 21 -4.01 12.17 -11.35
CA LYS A 21 -3.73 11.33 -10.17
C LYS A 21 -4.05 9.87 -10.47
N LEU A 22 -5.20 9.61 -11.08
CA LEU A 22 -5.67 8.28 -11.44
C LEU A 22 -4.72 7.58 -12.43
N GLU A 23 -4.26 8.29 -13.46
CA GLU A 23 -3.31 7.77 -14.45
C GLU A 23 -1.96 7.40 -13.81
N ARG A 24 -1.46 8.23 -12.88
CA ARG A 24 -0.22 7.95 -12.16
C ARG A 24 -0.33 6.68 -11.32
N LEU A 25 -1.43 6.51 -10.59
CA LEU A 25 -1.68 5.31 -9.79
C LEU A 25 -1.80 4.06 -10.66
N ALA A 26 -2.59 4.13 -11.73
CA ALA A 26 -2.76 3.05 -12.69
C ALA A 26 -1.41 2.61 -13.30
N LYS A 27 -0.56 3.57 -13.69
CA LYS A 27 0.78 3.30 -14.23
C LYS A 27 1.70 2.66 -13.19
N ARG A 28 1.72 3.19 -11.96
CA ARG A 28 2.55 2.67 -10.86
C ARG A 28 2.19 1.22 -10.54
N ASP A 29 0.89 0.94 -10.45
CA ASP A 29 0.38 -0.35 -9.97
C ASP A 29 0.14 -1.34 -11.12
N LYS A 30 0.41 -0.95 -12.37
CA LYS A 30 0.23 -1.75 -13.60
C LYS A 30 -1.18 -2.33 -13.75
N VAL A 31 -2.19 -1.56 -13.38
CA VAL A 31 -3.62 -1.92 -13.48
C VAL A 31 -4.38 -0.85 -14.25
N SER A 32 -5.64 -1.14 -14.61
CA SER A 32 -6.48 -0.15 -15.29
C SER A 32 -6.96 0.94 -14.33
N ALA A 33 -7.20 2.14 -14.86
CA ALA A 33 -7.83 3.23 -14.11
C ALA A 33 -9.16 2.80 -13.47
N ALA A 34 -9.95 1.99 -14.19
CA ALA A 34 -11.19 1.42 -13.67
C ALA A 34 -10.97 0.46 -12.49
N HIS A 35 -9.85 -0.27 -12.46
CA HIS A 35 -9.48 -1.10 -11.31
C HIS A 35 -9.20 -0.22 -10.09
N ILE A 36 -8.40 0.84 -10.25
CA ILE A 36 -8.13 1.80 -9.17
C ILE A 36 -9.42 2.42 -8.61
N VAL A 37 -10.34 2.82 -9.49
CA VAL A 37 -11.65 3.36 -9.06
C VAL A 37 -12.46 2.33 -8.28
N ARG A 38 -12.51 1.06 -8.74
CA ARG A 38 -13.22 0.01 -8.00
C ARG A 38 -12.60 -0.22 -6.62
N THR A 39 -11.29 -0.36 -6.54
CA THR A 39 -10.60 -0.54 -5.26
C THR A 39 -10.85 0.64 -4.31
N ALA A 40 -10.85 1.87 -4.83
CA ALA A 40 -11.14 3.04 -4.02
C ALA A 40 -12.58 3.03 -3.47
N VAL A 41 -13.55 2.58 -4.28
CA VAL A 41 -14.95 2.41 -3.84
C VAL A 41 -15.07 1.26 -2.83
N ASP A 42 -14.43 0.11 -3.08
CA ASP A 42 -14.46 -1.05 -2.17
C ASP A 42 -13.82 -0.73 -0.81
N CYS A 43 -12.82 0.16 -0.78
CA CYS A 43 -12.16 0.62 0.44
C CYS A 43 -12.86 1.79 1.13
N TYR A 44 -13.82 2.44 0.47
CA TYR A 44 -14.53 3.57 1.04
C TYR A 44 -15.72 3.06 1.85
N ASP A 45 -15.62 3.19 3.17
CA ASP A 45 -16.71 2.89 4.10
C ASP A 45 -17.32 4.22 4.60
N PRO A 46 -18.53 4.60 4.15
CA PRO A 46 -19.16 5.86 4.53
C PRO A 46 -19.72 5.86 5.96
N GLU A 47 -19.94 4.68 6.57
CA GLU A 47 -20.42 4.55 7.95
C GLU A 47 -19.27 4.45 8.95
N HIS A 48 -18.06 4.21 8.44
CA HIS A 48 -16.84 4.40 9.20
C HIS A 48 -16.47 5.88 9.18
N ASP A 49 -17.03 6.65 10.11
CA ASP A 49 -16.37 7.84 10.59
C ASP A 49 -14.97 7.39 11.01
N ALA A 50 -13.95 7.75 10.23
CA ALA A 50 -12.57 7.58 10.61
C ALA A 50 -12.28 8.57 11.73
N ASP A 51 -12.87 8.30 12.90
CA ASP A 51 -12.56 8.95 14.15
C ASP A 51 -11.07 8.71 14.42
N GLY A 52 -10.40 9.68 15.05
CA GLY A 52 -8.94 9.74 15.19
C GLY A 52 -8.26 8.46 15.71
N ALA A 53 -9.02 7.56 16.35
CA ALA A 53 -8.58 6.22 16.76
C ALA A 53 -8.01 5.37 15.61
N THR A 54 -8.56 5.42 14.40
CA THR A 54 -8.04 4.60 13.29
C THR A 54 -6.69 5.13 12.79
N ALA A 55 -6.47 6.44 12.83
CA ALA A 55 -5.21 7.06 12.43
C ALA A 55 -4.08 6.75 13.42
N GLU A 56 -4.35 6.84 14.73
CA GLU A 56 -3.37 6.49 15.78
C GLU A 56 -2.95 5.01 15.71
N LEU A 57 -3.89 4.11 15.45
CA LEU A 57 -3.60 2.70 15.24
C LEU A 57 -2.74 2.46 13.99
N PHE A 58 -3.03 3.15 12.89
CA PHE A 58 -2.20 3.08 11.68
C PHE A 58 -0.78 3.61 11.92
N GLU A 59 -0.62 4.69 12.68
CA GLU A 59 0.70 5.20 13.05
C GLU A 59 1.48 4.21 13.92
N LEU A 60 0.83 3.61 14.92
CA LEU A 60 1.45 2.59 15.77
C LEU A 60 1.92 1.38 14.96
N VAL A 61 1.06 0.86 14.09
CA VAL A 61 1.41 -0.30 13.24
C VAL A 61 2.53 0.06 12.26
N SER A 62 2.49 1.26 11.68
CA SER A 62 3.57 1.76 10.81
C SER A 62 4.91 1.87 11.55
N ALA A 63 4.89 2.38 12.78
CA ALA A 63 6.09 2.48 13.61
C ALA A 63 6.68 1.09 13.93
N GLN A 64 5.85 0.14 14.34
CA GLN A 64 6.29 -1.23 14.62
C GLN A 64 6.85 -1.93 13.37
N LEU A 65 6.21 -1.75 12.21
CA LEU A 65 6.68 -2.32 10.95
C LEU A 65 8.06 -1.77 10.57
N ASN A 66 8.24 -0.45 10.68
CA ASN A 66 9.52 0.19 10.39
C ASN A 66 10.63 -0.27 11.36
N GLN A 67 10.30 -0.46 12.63
CA GLN A 67 11.23 -1.03 13.61
C GLN A 67 11.65 -2.45 13.23
N ALA A 68 10.70 -3.33 12.91
CA ALA A 68 11.00 -4.71 12.50
C ALA A 68 11.87 -4.77 11.23
N ILE A 69 11.63 -3.88 10.26
CA ILE A 69 12.48 -3.75 9.06
C ILE A 69 13.90 -3.35 9.44
N SER A 70 14.05 -2.37 10.34
CA SER A 70 15.36 -1.89 10.82
C SER A 70 16.14 -2.99 11.53
N GLU A 71 15.49 -3.68 12.48
CA GLU A 71 16.08 -4.78 13.24
C GLU A 71 16.52 -5.93 12.33
N THR A 72 15.68 -6.31 11.37
CA THR A 72 16.01 -7.34 10.37
C THR A 72 17.25 -6.95 9.55
N ARG A 73 17.33 -5.68 9.13
CA ARG A 73 18.48 -5.19 8.36
C ARG A 73 19.76 -5.24 9.19
N THR A 74 19.73 -4.77 10.43
CA THR A 74 20.88 -4.81 11.34
C THR A 74 21.31 -6.24 11.65
N MET A 75 20.35 -7.15 11.83
CA MET A 75 20.66 -8.57 12.05
C MET A 75 21.37 -9.18 10.83
N ARG A 76 20.90 -8.86 9.61
CA ARG A 76 21.55 -9.32 8.38
C ARG A 76 22.99 -8.79 8.27
N GLU A 77 23.22 -7.51 8.54
CA GLU A 77 24.57 -6.91 8.52
C GLU A 77 25.51 -7.58 9.54
N ARG A 78 25.01 -7.91 10.74
CA ARG A 78 25.77 -8.66 11.75
C ARG A 78 26.06 -10.10 11.34
N LEU A 79 25.11 -10.77 10.71
CA LEU A 79 25.30 -12.13 10.18
C LEU A 79 26.36 -12.14 9.08
N GLU A 80 26.28 -11.22 8.12
CA GLU A 80 27.28 -11.06 7.05
C GLU A 80 28.67 -10.79 7.62
N ALA A 81 28.80 -9.89 8.61
CA ALA A 81 30.07 -9.62 9.28
C ALA A 81 30.61 -10.84 10.04
N THR A 82 29.73 -11.66 10.63
CA THR A 82 30.13 -12.88 11.35
C THR A 82 30.57 -13.96 10.37
N LEU A 83 29.83 -14.16 9.28
CA LEU A 83 30.19 -15.05 8.17
C LEU A 83 31.55 -14.69 7.59
N ALA A 84 31.78 -13.41 7.27
CA ALA A 84 33.06 -12.95 6.74
C ALA A 84 34.24 -13.22 7.70
N ARG A 85 34.01 -13.15 9.02
CA ARG A 85 35.03 -13.48 10.04
C ARG A 85 35.29 -14.98 10.16
N LEU A 86 34.29 -15.82 9.89
CA LEU A 86 34.41 -17.28 9.92
C LEU A 86 34.98 -17.84 8.62
N GLU A 87 34.68 -17.23 7.48
CA GLU A 87 35.19 -17.61 6.16
C GLU A 87 36.60 -17.07 5.87
N GLY A 88 37.00 -15.99 6.56
CA GLY A 88 38.34 -15.40 6.48
C GLY A 88 39.37 -15.97 7.46
N SER A 89 39.08 -17.09 8.12
CA SER A 89 39.95 -17.76 9.10
C SER A 89 40.31 -19.19 8.70
#